data_AF-A0A7H0GI02-F1
#
_entry.id   AF-A0A7H0GI02-F1
#
_cell.length_a   1.000
_cell.length_b   1.000
_cell.length_c   1.000
_cell.angle_alpha   90.00
_cell.angle_beta   90.00
_cell.angle_gamma   90.00
#
_symmetry.space_group_name_H-M   'P 1'
#
loop_
_entity.id
_entity.type
_entity.pdbx_description
1 polymer ?
#
loop_
_entity_poly.entity_id
_entity_poly.type
_entity_poly.pdbx_seq_one_letter_code
_entity_poly.pdbx_strand_id
1 'polypeptide(L)'
;MQVLSNVLGQVTKSTSGPADASATGNHAIAAFTNLPLNRAAAAGTPANVVIETVKPIPVRSGGRFVTFSVATAAMGCAGPTKDPKVYNPQFNFNLIDLTNSNVVELTPVAVDPCTQGALYDGAQLPAPASSYGGNKPGVYAGQIFGSKTYKLAGNSVKLQVTSENSNGDSNDAAFDNLLLIDVTPQLDKSFAPAAISRGQNATLTFTITNSSSQIGCTGATCPLLEASGWEFSDTLPAGLVFASPANAQTSCGQERRWALVAPMF
;
A
#
# COMPACT_ATOMS: atom_id res chain seq x y z
N MET A 1 12.76 12.41 -4.58
CA MET A 1 12.02 11.14 -4.46
C MET A 1 12.80 10.25 -3.50
N GLN A 2 12.39 10.20 -2.24
CA GLN A 2 13.03 9.32 -1.25
C GLN A 2 12.40 7.94 -1.41
N VAL A 3 13.11 7.05 -2.08
CA VAL A 3 12.86 5.61 -1.98
C VAL A 3 13.44 5.21 -0.62
N LEU A 4 12.58 4.82 0.32
CA LEU A 4 13.03 4.26 1.59
C LEU A 4 13.64 2.89 1.29
N SER A 5 14.96 2.83 1.36
CA SER A 5 15.80 1.68 1.09
C SER A 5 15.52 0.50 2.03
N ASN A 6 15.40 -0.69 1.43
CA ASN A 6 15.79 -2.01 1.96
C ASN A 6 15.49 -2.26 3.45
N VAL A 7 14.28 -2.74 3.76
CA VAL A 7 13.76 -2.86 5.15
C VAL A 7 13.91 -4.28 5.74
N LEU A 8 14.43 -5.26 5.02
CA LEU A 8 14.44 -6.66 5.51
C LEU A 8 15.63 -7.04 6.40
N GLY A 9 16.28 -6.04 7.02
CA GLY A 9 17.31 -6.22 8.05
C GLY A 9 16.79 -6.35 9.49
N GLN A 10 15.48 -6.56 9.73
CA GLN A 10 14.90 -6.56 11.10
C GLN A 10 13.87 -7.68 11.39
N VAL A 11 13.91 -8.82 10.70
CA VAL A 11 13.03 -9.97 11.00
C VAL A 11 13.85 -11.08 11.68
N THR A 12 13.60 -11.37 12.95
CA THR A 12 14.39 -12.32 13.77
C THR A 12 13.80 -13.73 13.87
N LYS A 13 12.84 -14.12 13.02
CA LYS A 13 12.28 -15.47 13.08
C LYS A 13 11.89 -16.00 11.70
N SER A 14 12.87 -16.58 10.99
CA SER A 14 12.59 -17.55 9.94
C SER A 14 12.94 -18.94 10.48
N THR A 15 11.95 -19.81 10.59
CA THR A 15 12.13 -21.20 11.00
C THR A 15 12.28 -22.06 9.75
N SER A 16 13.53 -22.43 9.45
CA SER A 16 14.01 -23.47 8.51
C SER A 16 14.43 -23.05 7.09
N GLY A 17 15.72 -23.27 6.77
CA GLY A 17 16.30 -23.25 5.42
C GLY A 17 17.79 -22.83 5.41
N PRO A 18 18.70 -23.55 4.74
CA PRO A 18 20.12 -23.16 4.66
C PRO A 18 20.29 -21.90 3.80
N ALA A 19 21.11 -20.96 4.28
CA ALA A 19 21.37 -19.69 3.63
C ALA A 19 22.24 -19.86 2.37
N ASP A 20 21.75 -19.38 1.23
CA ASP A 20 22.51 -19.25 -0.01
C ASP A 20 23.28 -17.92 0.00
N ALA A 21 24.59 -17.97 -0.28
CA ALA A 21 25.50 -16.82 -0.27
C ALA A 21 25.21 -15.79 -1.38
N SER A 22 24.32 -16.09 -2.33
CA SER A 22 23.79 -15.14 -3.32
C SER A 22 22.68 -14.21 -2.77
N ALA A 23 22.15 -14.46 -1.57
CA ALA A 23 20.98 -13.77 -1.01
C ALA A 23 21.29 -12.52 -0.17
N THR A 24 22.55 -12.06 -0.09
CA THR A 24 22.96 -10.98 0.83
C THR A 24 22.45 -9.58 0.48
N GLY A 25 21.74 -9.42 -0.65
CA GLY A 25 21.18 -8.14 -1.08
C GLY A 25 19.67 -8.13 -1.34
N ASN A 26 19.06 -9.30 -1.55
CA ASN A 26 17.62 -9.44 -1.79
C ASN A 26 17.05 -10.46 -0.83
N HIS A 27 16.30 -9.98 0.16
CA HIS A 27 15.69 -10.82 1.17
C HIS A 27 14.24 -11.03 0.75
N ALA A 28 13.80 -12.27 0.58
CA ALA A 28 12.38 -12.59 0.43
C ALA A 28 11.92 -13.33 1.69
N ILE A 29 10.68 -13.08 2.12
CA ILE A 29 10.06 -13.84 3.20
C ILE A 29 9.22 -14.94 2.55
N ALA A 30 9.51 -16.20 2.85
CA ALA A 30 8.65 -17.31 2.49
C ALA A 30 7.93 -17.83 3.74
N ALA A 31 6.61 -17.98 3.64
CA ALA A 31 5.81 -18.69 4.63
C ALA A 31 5.62 -20.14 4.16
N PHE A 32 6.00 -21.09 5.01
CA PHE A 32 5.76 -22.51 4.82
C PHE A 32 4.92 -23.03 5.99
N THR A 33 3.74 -23.58 5.69
CA THR A 33 2.88 -24.17 6.71
C THR A 33 3.32 -25.61 6.98
N ASN A 34 3.98 -25.83 8.13
CA ASN A 34 4.31 -27.17 8.59
C ASN A 34 3.16 -27.76 9.42
N LEU A 35 2.52 -28.82 8.92
CA LEU A 35 1.60 -29.63 9.72
C LEU A 35 2.39 -30.41 10.80
N PRO A 36 1.93 -30.49 12.05
CA PRO A 36 1.87 -31.77 12.74
C PRO A 36 0.58 -32.49 12.27
N LEU A 37 0.65 -33.81 12.06
CA LEU A 37 -0.40 -34.69 11.50
C LEU A 37 -1.65 -34.85 12.40
N ASN A 38 -2.13 -33.78 13.02
CA ASN A 38 -3.28 -33.76 13.90
C ASN A 38 -4.13 -32.53 13.56
N ARG A 39 -5.11 -32.77 12.69
CA ARG A 39 -6.15 -31.87 12.15
C ARG A 39 -7.11 -31.34 13.24
N ALA A 40 -6.59 -30.77 14.31
CA ALA A 40 -7.34 -29.91 15.20
C ALA A 40 -6.79 -28.51 14.96
N ALA A 41 -7.30 -27.86 13.91
CA ALA A 41 -7.13 -26.44 13.73
C ALA A 41 -7.45 -25.75 15.05
N ALA A 42 -6.58 -24.84 15.49
CA ALA A 42 -6.98 -23.80 16.43
C ALA A 42 -7.99 -22.89 15.73
N ALA A 43 -9.20 -23.40 15.50
CA ALA A 43 -10.34 -22.59 15.15
C ALA A 43 -10.59 -21.66 16.34
N GLY A 44 -10.29 -20.37 16.18
CA GLY A 44 -10.49 -19.35 17.20
C GLY A 44 -9.23 -18.70 17.79
N THR A 45 -8.02 -18.97 17.30
CA THR A 45 -6.86 -18.10 17.62
C THR A 45 -6.91 -16.81 16.79
N PRO A 46 -6.58 -15.64 17.37
CA PRO A 46 -6.54 -14.37 16.64
C PRO A 46 -5.61 -14.46 15.44
N ALA A 47 -5.93 -13.74 14.36
CA ALA A 47 -5.19 -13.67 13.09
C ALA A 47 -3.69 -14.02 13.22
N ASN A 48 -3.26 -15.10 12.57
CA ASN A 48 -1.88 -15.58 12.66
C ASN A 48 -0.94 -14.54 12.03
N VAL A 49 -0.30 -13.72 12.86
CA VAL A 49 0.71 -12.75 12.43
C VAL A 49 1.87 -13.50 11.79
N VAL A 50 2.04 -13.27 10.48
CA VAL A 50 3.13 -13.82 9.67
C VAL A 50 4.35 -12.92 9.80
N ILE A 51 4.13 -11.60 9.73
CA ILE A 51 5.18 -10.58 9.83
C ILE A 51 4.64 -9.43 10.66
N GLU A 52 5.46 -8.87 11.53
CA GLU A 52 5.22 -7.56 12.11
C GLU A 52 6.54 -6.83 12.28
N THR A 53 6.57 -5.54 12.00
CA THR A 53 7.79 -4.74 12.20
C THR A 53 8.11 -4.65 13.69
N VAL A 54 9.37 -4.92 14.07
CA VAL A 54 9.81 -4.79 15.46
C VAL A 54 9.84 -3.31 15.89
N LYS A 55 10.43 -2.47 15.04
CA LYS A 55 10.47 -1.02 15.23
C LYS A 55 9.38 -0.35 14.39
N PRO A 56 8.76 0.74 14.89
CA PRO A 56 7.90 1.57 14.07
C PRO A 56 8.65 2.14 12.87
N ILE A 57 7.98 2.19 11.72
CA ILE A 57 8.44 2.89 10.52
C ILE A 57 8.12 4.38 10.72
N PRO A 58 9.12 5.28 10.69
CA PRO A 58 8.87 6.71 10.76
C PRO A 58 8.26 7.21 9.45
N VAL A 59 7.27 8.10 9.55
CA VAL A 59 6.77 8.91 8.43
C VAL A 59 7.02 10.39 8.72
N ARG A 60 7.01 11.23 7.69
CA ARG A 60 7.43 12.64 7.81
C ARG A 60 6.61 13.46 8.81
N SER A 61 5.32 13.20 8.90
CA SER A 61 4.40 13.89 9.82
C SER A 61 3.09 13.10 9.96
N GLY A 62 2.26 13.48 10.94
CA GLY A 62 0.84 13.15 10.91
C GLY A 62 0.12 13.81 9.72
N GLY A 63 -1.08 13.32 9.42
CA GLY A 63 -1.94 13.80 8.33
C GLY A 63 -1.55 13.30 6.93
N ARG A 64 -0.52 12.46 6.81
CA ARG A 64 -0.09 11.87 5.54
C ARG A 64 -1.03 10.75 5.13
N PHE A 65 -1.36 10.69 3.85
CA PHE A 65 -2.13 9.61 3.24
C PHE A 65 -1.17 8.56 2.72
N VAL A 66 -1.35 7.33 3.17
CA VAL A 66 -0.48 6.21 2.78
C VAL A 66 -1.28 5.05 2.21
N THR A 67 -0.64 4.30 1.32
CA THR A 67 -1.04 2.97 0.84
C THR A 67 0.20 2.07 0.85
N PHE A 68 0.13 0.86 0.29
CA PHE A 68 1.28 -0.02 0.18
C PHE A 68 1.41 -0.64 -1.21
N SER A 69 2.58 -1.21 -1.48
CA SER A 69 2.74 -2.22 -2.53
C SER A 69 3.59 -3.39 -2.02
N VAL A 70 3.41 -4.57 -2.59
CA VAL A 70 4.18 -5.76 -2.26
C VAL A 70 4.37 -6.64 -3.49
N ALA A 71 5.58 -7.17 -3.69
CA ALA A 71 5.81 -8.23 -4.65
C ALA A 71 5.45 -9.56 -3.98
N THR A 72 4.66 -10.38 -4.66
CA THR A 72 4.22 -11.67 -4.14
C THR A 72 4.53 -12.78 -5.12
N ALA A 73 4.73 -13.99 -4.60
CA ALA A 73 4.79 -15.20 -5.38
C ALA A 73 4.14 -16.36 -4.61
N ALA A 74 3.43 -17.24 -5.31
CA ALA A 74 2.90 -18.46 -4.75
C ALA A 74 3.04 -19.63 -5.73
N MET A 75 3.18 -20.82 -5.17
CA MET A 75 3.11 -22.09 -5.89
C MET A 75 2.10 -22.99 -5.19
N GLY A 76 1.74 -24.11 -5.83
CA GLY A 76 0.78 -25.06 -5.24
C GLY A 76 -0.67 -24.59 -5.28
N CYS A 77 -0.96 -23.37 -5.73
CA CYS A 77 -2.30 -22.82 -5.95
C CYS A 77 -3.30 -23.86 -6.46
N ALA A 78 -4.53 -23.82 -5.93
CA ALA A 78 -5.59 -24.82 -6.21
C ALA A 78 -5.89 -25.02 -7.72
N GLY A 79 -5.45 -24.09 -8.56
CA GLY A 79 -5.60 -24.11 -9.99
C GLY A 79 -7.08 -24.18 -10.40
N PRO A 80 -7.39 -24.45 -11.68
CA PRO A 80 -8.75 -24.69 -12.13
C PRO A 80 -9.35 -26.01 -11.58
N THR A 81 -8.52 -26.87 -10.98
CA THR A 81 -8.86 -28.25 -10.59
C THR A 81 -9.79 -28.37 -9.39
N LYS A 82 -10.10 -27.27 -8.67
CA LYS A 82 -11.02 -27.26 -7.52
C LYS A 82 -10.77 -28.43 -6.56
N ASP A 83 -9.51 -28.81 -6.33
CA ASP A 83 -9.22 -29.82 -5.31
C ASP A 83 -9.68 -29.23 -3.96
N PRO A 84 -10.66 -29.83 -3.28
CA PRO A 84 -11.21 -29.28 -2.04
C PRO A 84 -10.21 -29.28 -0.88
N LYS A 85 -9.00 -29.84 -1.08
CA LYS A 85 -7.92 -29.89 -0.08
C LYS A 85 -6.79 -28.90 -0.35
N VAL A 86 -6.83 -28.16 -1.46
CA VAL A 86 -5.79 -27.17 -1.81
C VAL A 86 -6.35 -25.78 -1.56
N TYR A 87 -5.70 -25.01 -0.70
CA TYR A 87 -6.14 -23.67 -0.36
C TYR A 87 -5.14 -22.63 -0.85
N ASN A 88 -5.65 -21.55 -1.44
CA ASN A 88 -4.78 -20.44 -1.84
C ASN A 88 -4.20 -19.71 -0.62
N PRO A 89 -3.02 -19.08 -0.77
CA PRO A 89 -2.52 -18.13 0.20
C PRO A 89 -3.45 -16.91 0.26
N GLN A 90 -3.81 -16.49 1.47
CA GLN A 90 -4.62 -15.29 1.69
C GLN A 90 -3.99 -14.48 2.84
N PHE A 91 -3.58 -13.25 2.54
CA PHE A 91 -2.89 -12.39 3.50
C PHE A 91 -3.45 -10.97 3.53
N ASN A 92 -3.57 -10.43 4.73
CA ASN A 92 -3.94 -9.03 4.92
C ASN A 92 -2.70 -8.23 5.28
N PHE A 93 -2.49 -7.14 4.56
CA PHE A 93 -1.41 -6.19 4.81
C PHE A 93 -1.99 -5.01 5.57
N ASN A 94 -1.63 -4.94 6.84
CA ASN A 94 -2.20 -4.02 7.81
C ASN A 94 -1.18 -2.96 8.21
N LEU A 95 -1.67 -1.75 8.43
CA LEU A 95 -0.97 -0.71 9.16
C LEU A 95 -1.50 -0.61 10.58
N ILE A 96 -0.61 -0.46 11.54
CA ILE A 96 -0.95 -0.15 12.93
C ILE A 96 -0.49 1.29 13.19
N ASP A 97 -1.44 2.22 13.22
CA ASP A 97 -1.16 3.60 13.59
C ASP A 97 -0.98 3.68 15.11
N LEU A 98 0.21 4.07 15.54
CA LEU A 98 0.59 4.02 16.95
C LEU A 98 -0.03 5.14 17.79
N THR A 99 -0.56 6.17 17.14
CA THR A 99 -1.16 7.32 17.83
C THR A 99 -2.52 6.97 18.42
N ASN A 100 -3.28 6.16 17.69
CA ASN A 100 -4.66 5.76 18.02
C ASN A 100 -4.79 4.24 18.23
N SER A 101 -3.70 3.47 18.04
CA SER A 101 -3.70 2.01 18.07
C SER A 101 -4.66 1.36 17.07
N ASN A 102 -5.00 2.06 15.99
CA ASN A 102 -5.90 1.53 14.96
C ASN A 102 -5.14 0.56 14.05
N VAL A 103 -5.71 -0.62 13.85
CA VAL A 103 -5.30 -1.57 12.81
C VAL A 103 -6.13 -1.28 11.57
N VAL A 104 -5.46 -1.00 10.46
CA VAL A 104 -6.07 -0.58 9.21
C VAL A 104 -5.64 -1.53 8.12
N GLU A 105 -6.63 -2.17 7.50
CA GLU A 105 -6.42 -3.00 6.33
C GLU A 105 -6.47 -2.12 5.07
N LEU A 106 -5.42 -2.18 4.26
CA LEU A 106 -5.31 -1.39 3.02
C LEU A 106 -5.76 -2.15 1.77
N THR A 107 -6.16 -3.41 1.92
CA THR A 107 -6.75 -4.28 0.89
C THR A 107 -8.09 -4.82 1.38
N PRO A 108 -9.25 -4.39 0.85
CA PRO A 108 -10.56 -4.88 1.29
C PRO A 108 -10.83 -6.35 0.94
N VAL A 109 -9.95 -6.97 0.17
CA VAL A 109 -9.93 -8.39 -0.15
C VAL A 109 -8.51 -8.85 0.14
N ALA A 110 -8.35 -9.95 0.86
CA ALA A 110 -7.04 -10.52 1.14
C ALA A 110 -6.21 -10.67 -0.13
N VAL A 111 -4.92 -10.40 0.01
CA VAL A 111 -3.94 -10.60 -1.04
C VAL A 111 -3.81 -12.10 -1.32
N ASP A 112 -4.15 -12.48 -2.55
CA ASP A 112 -4.08 -13.84 -3.06
C ASP A 112 -3.23 -13.86 -4.34
N PRO A 113 -1.95 -14.24 -4.26
CA PRO A 113 -1.06 -14.27 -5.42
C PRO A 113 -1.57 -15.22 -6.52
N CYS A 114 -2.33 -16.26 -6.18
CA CYS A 114 -2.84 -17.23 -7.14
C CYS A 114 -3.95 -16.66 -8.05
N THR A 115 -4.67 -15.64 -7.60
CA THR A 115 -5.74 -14.99 -8.37
C THR A 115 -5.37 -13.60 -8.86
N GLN A 116 -4.44 -12.93 -8.17
CA GLN A 116 -4.00 -11.57 -8.47
C GLN A 116 -2.65 -11.52 -9.19
N GLY A 117 -1.85 -12.59 -9.12
CA GLY A 117 -0.56 -12.71 -9.80
C GLY A 117 -0.68 -13.24 -11.23
N ALA A 118 0.32 -12.93 -12.05
CA ALA A 118 0.48 -13.52 -13.37
C ALA A 118 1.09 -14.93 -13.23
N LEU A 119 0.61 -15.87 -14.04
CA LEU A 119 1.16 -17.23 -14.10
C LEU A 119 2.44 -17.23 -14.96
N TYR A 120 3.56 -17.63 -14.35
CA TYR A 120 4.82 -17.92 -15.00
C TYR A 120 5.03 -19.42 -15.05
N ASP A 121 5.02 -20.01 -16.24
CA ASP A 121 5.21 -21.46 -16.40
C ASP A 121 6.70 -21.87 -16.37
N GLY A 122 6.95 -23.17 -16.27
CA GLY A 122 8.30 -23.74 -16.18
C GLY A 122 9.20 -23.53 -17.42
N ALA A 123 8.72 -22.91 -18.49
CA ALA A 123 9.51 -22.50 -19.66
C ALA A 123 9.99 -21.04 -19.57
N GLN A 124 9.32 -20.21 -18.76
CA GLN A 124 9.63 -18.78 -18.59
C GLN A 124 10.54 -18.47 -17.39
N LEU A 125 10.79 -19.43 -16.50
CA LEU A 125 11.58 -19.23 -15.29
C LEU A 125 13.09 -19.50 -15.53
N PRO A 126 14.02 -18.58 -15.14
CA PRO A 126 15.47 -18.71 -15.42
C PRO A 126 16.24 -19.86 -14.72
N ALA A 127 15.60 -20.67 -13.88
CA ALA A 127 16.22 -21.79 -13.15
C ALA A 127 15.11 -22.82 -12.76
N PRO A 128 15.43 -24.07 -12.37
CA PRO A 128 14.41 -25.11 -12.27
C PRO A 128 13.50 -24.81 -11.08
N ALA A 129 12.29 -24.32 -11.35
CA ALA A 129 11.19 -24.44 -10.41
C ALA A 129 10.83 -25.93 -10.28
N SER A 130 11.66 -26.68 -9.57
CA SER A 130 11.42 -28.09 -9.25
C SER A 130 10.55 -28.14 -8.01
N SER A 131 9.33 -28.64 -8.15
CA SER A 131 8.59 -29.10 -6.97
C SER A 131 9.33 -30.26 -6.33
N TYR A 132 9.08 -30.45 -5.04
CA TYR A 132 9.16 -31.77 -4.44
C TYR A 132 8.34 -32.76 -5.31
N GLY A 133 9.01 -33.67 -6.02
CA GLY A 133 8.36 -34.65 -6.92
C GLY A 133 8.52 -34.45 -8.43
N GLY A 134 9.32 -33.48 -8.89
CA GLY A 134 9.76 -33.41 -10.31
C GLY A 134 8.78 -32.74 -11.28
N ASN A 135 7.60 -32.32 -10.84
CA ASN A 135 6.72 -31.45 -11.62
C ASN A 135 7.19 -29.99 -11.52
N LYS A 136 7.11 -29.24 -12.63
CA LYS A 136 7.32 -27.79 -12.68
C LYS A 136 5.96 -27.05 -12.64
N PRO A 137 5.35 -26.83 -11.45
CA PRO A 137 4.16 -26.02 -11.34
C PRO A 137 4.52 -24.61 -11.75
N GLY A 138 3.60 -23.94 -12.42
CA GLY A 138 3.75 -22.52 -12.65
C GLY A 138 3.78 -21.77 -11.32
N VAL A 139 4.52 -20.67 -11.30
CA VAL A 139 4.57 -19.74 -10.18
C VAL A 139 3.62 -18.60 -10.51
N TYR A 140 2.70 -18.30 -9.60
CA TYR A 140 1.90 -17.10 -9.70
C TYR A 140 2.64 -15.98 -9.00
N ALA A 141 3.02 -14.93 -9.72
CA ALA A 141 3.77 -13.82 -9.14
C ALA A 141 3.29 -12.47 -9.68
N GLY A 142 3.43 -11.43 -8.86
CA GLY A 142 3.06 -10.08 -9.26
C GLY A 142 3.28 -9.04 -8.18
N GLN A 143 3.35 -7.79 -8.62
CA GLN A 143 3.29 -6.64 -7.72
C GLN A 143 1.83 -6.31 -7.44
N ILE A 144 1.47 -6.28 -6.16
CA ILE A 144 0.14 -5.98 -5.66
C ILE A 144 0.18 -4.62 -4.97
N PHE A 145 -0.88 -3.83 -5.13
CA PHE A 145 -1.01 -2.48 -4.59
C PHE A 145 -2.23 -2.40 -3.68
N GLY A 146 -2.11 -1.65 -2.58
CA GLY A 146 -3.26 -1.34 -1.73
C GLY A 146 -4.30 -0.54 -2.51
N SER A 147 -5.57 -0.86 -2.31
CA SER A 147 -6.67 -0.27 -3.10
C SER A 147 -7.36 0.90 -2.39
N LYS A 148 -6.86 1.31 -1.23
CA LYS A 148 -7.38 2.42 -0.41
C LYS A 148 -6.21 3.21 0.18
N THR A 149 -6.50 4.43 0.62
CA THR A 149 -5.56 5.24 1.40
C THR A 149 -5.97 5.31 2.85
N TYR A 150 -4.99 5.54 3.73
CA TYR A 150 -5.22 5.84 5.13
C TYR A 150 -4.52 7.13 5.55
N LYS A 151 -5.26 8.03 6.20
CA LYS A 151 -4.72 9.26 6.79
C LYS A 151 -4.13 8.94 8.17
N LEU A 152 -2.81 8.91 8.27
CA LEU A 152 -2.11 8.66 9.53
C LEU A 152 -2.40 9.79 10.53
N ALA A 153 -2.73 9.45 11.77
CA ALA A 153 -2.89 10.44 12.83
C ALA A 153 -1.55 10.99 13.30
N GLY A 154 -0.52 10.13 13.38
CA GLY A 154 0.82 10.52 13.81
C GLY A 154 1.90 10.25 12.77
N ASN A 155 3.14 10.28 13.26
CA ASN A 155 4.35 10.22 12.43
C ASN A 155 5.06 8.85 12.48
N SER A 156 4.40 7.80 12.95
CA SER A 156 4.95 6.45 12.98
C SER A 156 3.87 5.38 12.85
N VAL A 157 4.23 4.28 12.20
CA VAL A 157 3.33 3.18 11.88
C VAL A 157 4.06 1.86 12.01
N LYS A 158 3.38 0.79 12.42
CA LYS A 158 3.89 -0.58 12.24
C LYS A 158 3.19 -1.23 11.06
N LEU A 159 3.92 -2.09 10.37
CA LEU A 159 3.36 -2.94 9.34
C LEU A 159 3.16 -4.33 9.95
N GLN A 160 1.99 -4.91 9.68
CA GLN A 160 1.65 -6.27 10.10
C GLN A 160 1.07 -7.01 8.90
N VAL A 161 1.48 -8.26 8.73
CA VAL A 161 0.89 -9.18 7.76
C VAL A 161 0.28 -10.33 8.52
N THR A 162 -1.01 -10.57 8.30
CA THR A 162 -1.74 -11.68 8.92
C THR A 162 -2.20 -12.64 7.84
N SER A 163 -2.17 -13.94 8.14
CA SER A 163 -2.80 -14.93 7.28
C SER A 163 -4.28 -15.06 7.61
N GLU A 164 -5.14 -15.05 6.58
CA GLU A 164 -6.57 -15.36 6.71
C GLU A 164 -6.87 -16.86 6.60
N ASN A 165 -5.89 -17.64 6.14
CA ASN A 165 -6.04 -19.06 5.90
C ASN A 165 -5.06 -19.87 6.74
N SER A 166 -5.59 -20.53 7.76
CA SER A 166 -4.83 -21.37 8.69
C SER A 166 -4.92 -22.87 8.36
N ASN A 167 -5.54 -23.24 7.24
CA ASN A 167 -5.63 -24.63 6.83
C ASN A 167 -4.24 -25.15 6.43
N GLY A 168 -3.93 -26.36 6.86
CA GLY A 168 -2.74 -27.05 6.38
C GLY A 168 -2.93 -27.52 4.95
N ASP A 169 -1.85 -27.45 4.18
CA ASP A 169 -1.71 -27.71 2.75
C ASP A 169 -2.00 -26.48 1.84
N SER A 170 -0.92 -26.00 1.19
CA SER A 170 -0.89 -25.09 0.02
C SER A 170 -1.14 -23.59 0.20
N ASN A 171 -1.22 -23.05 1.42
CA ASN A 171 -1.31 -21.61 1.68
C ASN A 171 0.06 -20.90 1.71
N ASP A 172 1.08 -21.50 1.10
CA ASP A 172 2.46 -21.01 1.12
C ASP A 172 2.64 -19.88 0.10
N ALA A 173 3.29 -18.80 0.51
CA ALA A 173 3.64 -17.70 -0.37
C ALA A 173 4.97 -17.07 0.02
N ALA A 174 5.57 -16.40 -0.95
CA ALA A 174 6.70 -15.52 -0.77
C ALA A 174 6.29 -14.05 -0.96
N PHE A 175 6.93 -13.16 -0.20
CA PHE A 175 6.78 -11.72 -0.31
C PHE A 175 8.15 -11.06 -0.39
N ASP A 176 8.22 -9.99 -1.18
CA ASP A 176 9.38 -9.12 -1.31
C ASP A 176 8.91 -7.68 -1.62
N ASN A 177 9.81 -6.70 -1.60
CA ASN A 177 9.58 -5.33 -2.03
C ASN A 177 8.29 -4.72 -1.44
N LEU A 178 8.09 -4.95 -0.15
CA LEU A 178 6.97 -4.40 0.61
C LEU A 178 7.26 -2.94 0.96
N LEU A 179 6.50 -2.04 0.36
CA LEU A 179 6.72 -0.61 0.40
C LEU A 179 5.51 0.10 0.98
N LEU A 180 5.76 1.01 1.92
CA LEU A 180 4.78 2.01 2.34
C LEU A 180 4.88 3.20 1.37
N ILE A 181 3.78 3.53 0.71
CA ILE A 181 3.71 4.56 -0.33
C ILE A 181 2.95 5.76 0.21
N ASP A 182 3.60 6.92 0.24
CA ASP A 182 2.96 8.18 0.56
C ASP A 182 2.29 8.76 -0.69
N VAL A 183 0.96 8.82 -0.63
CA VAL A 183 0.09 9.31 -1.72
C VAL A 183 -0.62 10.60 -1.34
N THR A 184 -0.10 11.33 -0.34
CA THR A 184 -0.69 12.60 0.11
C THR A 184 -0.75 13.61 -1.04
N PRO A 185 -1.93 14.18 -1.34
CA PRO A 185 -2.06 15.23 -2.34
C PRO A 185 -1.15 16.42 -2.04
N GLN A 186 -0.55 16.97 -3.09
CA GLN A 186 0.20 18.23 -3.04
C GLN A 186 -0.71 19.40 -3.42
N LEU A 187 -0.51 20.53 -2.76
CA LEU A 187 -1.24 21.77 -3.00
C LEU A 187 -0.26 22.86 -3.41
N ASP A 188 -0.40 23.36 -4.63
CA ASP A 188 0.30 24.54 -5.11
C ASP A 188 -0.65 25.73 -5.19
N LYS A 189 -0.13 26.92 -4.92
CA LYS A 189 -0.88 28.18 -4.90
C LYS A 189 -0.20 29.21 -5.79
N SER A 190 -0.96 29.90 -6.62
CA SER A 190 -0.43 31.00 -7.44
C SER A 190 -1.45 32.12 -7.64
N PHE A 191 -0.94 33.33 -7.88
CA PHE A 191 -1.73 34.49 -8.30
C PHE A 191 -1.33 34.90 -9.72
N ALA A 192 -2.31 35.21 -10.55
CA ALA A 192 -2.09 35.72 -11.91
C ALA A 192 -2.97 36.96 -12.18
N PRO A 193 -2.38 38.15 -12.44
CA PRO A 193 -0.94 38.44 -12.39
C PRO A 193 -0.38 38.34 -10.95
N ALA A 194 0.91 38.03 -10.83
CA ALA A 194 1.57 37.84 -9.53
C ALA A 194 1.74 39.16 -8.73
N ALA A 195 1.64 40.30 -9.41
CA ALA A 195 1.64 41.62 -8.80
C ALA A 195 0.49 42.46 -9.35
N ILE A 196 -0.20 43.15 -8.45
CA ILE A 196 -1.34 44.02 -8.75
C ILE A 196 -1.19 45.33 -8.00
N SER A 197 -1.69 46.41 -8.61
CA SER A 197 -1.89 47.67 -7.88
C SER A 197 -3.19 47.61 -7.07
N ARG A 198 -3.33 48.52 -6.09
CA ARG A 198 -4.55 48.60 -5.28
C ARG A 198 -5.79 48.76 -6.17
N GLY A 199 -6.82 47.95 -5.90
CA GLY A 199 -8.09 47.95 -6.63
C GLY A 199 -8.07 47.16 -7.95
N GLN A 200 -6.93 46.59 -8.35
CA GLN A 200 -6.86 45.62 -9.46
C GLN A 200 -7.14 44.21 -8.96
N ASN A 201 -7.50 43.32 -9.89
CA ASN A 201 -7.81 41.92 -9.60
C ASN A 201 -6.64 41.00 -9.97
N ALA A 202 -6.46 39.93 -9.18
CA ALA A 202 -5.66 38.77 -9.54
C ALA A 202 -6.49 37.51 -9.38
N THR A 203 -6.27 36.53 -10.25
CA THR A 203 -6.83 35.19 -10.12
C THR A 203 -5.97 34.37 -9.19
N LEU A 204 -6.56 33.87 -8.10
CA LEU A 204 -5.96 32.89 -7.21
C LEU A 204 -6.27 31.48 -7.73
N THR A 205 -5.22 30.72 -8.06
CA THR A 205 -5.33 29.34 -8.51
C THR A 205 -4.70 28.41 -7.49
N PHE A 206 -5.47 27.39 -7.08
CA PHE A 206 -4.97 26.23 -6.35
C PHE A 206 -4.85 25.05 -7.31
N THR A 207 -3.67 24.44 -7.37
CA THR A 207 -3.45 23.20 -8.12
C THR A 207 -3.32 22.06 -7.12
N ILE A 208 -4.18 21.06 -7.25
CA ILE A 208 -4.13 19.85 -6.43
C ILE A 208 -3.52 18.73 -7.28
N THR A 209 -2.36 18.23 -6.86
CA THR A 209 -1.68 17.11 -7.50
C THR A 209 -1.85 15.85 -6.66
N ASN A 210 -2.70 14.94 -7.13
CA ASN A 210 -2.84 13.61 -6.55
C ASN A 210 -1.67 12.71 -6.99
N SER A 211 -1.09 11.99 -6.05
CA SER A 211 0.01 11.05 -6.33
C SER A 211 -0.54 9.68 -6.69
N SER A 212 0.13 8.98 -7.62
CA SER A 212 -0.24 7.61 -7.94
C SER A 212 0.07 6.66 -6.79
N SER A 213 -0.78 5.66 -6.62
CA SER A 213 -0.54 4.51 -5.74
C SER A 213 0.46 3.51 -6.29
N GLN A 214 0.84 3.63 -7.56
CA GLN A 214 1.74 2.72 -8.24
C GLN A 214 3.12 3.35 -8.45
N ILE A 215 4.14 2.67 -7.95
CA ILE A 215 5.54 3.10 -8.10
C ILE A 215 5.99 2.93 -9.55
N GLY A 216 6.72 3.92 -10.08
CA GLY A 216 7.27 3.88 -11.43
C GLY A 216 6.23 4.12 -12.54
N CYS A 217 4.97 4.40 -12.16
CA CYS A 217 3.94 4.76 -13.12
C CYS A 217 3.93 6.28 -13.36
N THR A 218 3.86 6.70 -14.63
CA THR A 218 3.65 8.09 -15.01
C THR A 218 2.52 8.23 -16.03
N GLY A 219 1.64 9.22 -15.86
CA GLY A 219 0.61 9.58 -16.83
C GLY A 219 -0.81 9.11 -16.48
N ALA A 220 -1.72 9.24 -17.44
CA ALA A 220 -3.16 9.06 -17.24
C ALA A 220 -3.59 7.59 -16.97
N THR A 221 -2.70 6.63 -17.22
CA THR A 221 -2.96 5.20 -16.95
C THR A 221 -2.63 4.81 -15.51
N CYS A 222 -2.06 5.73 -14.73
CA CYS A 222 -1.66 5.44 -13.36
C CYS A 222 -2.83 5.53 -12.41
N PRO A 223 -3.12 4.47 -11.64
CA PRO A 223 -4.22 4.50 -10.70
C PRO A 223 -3.96 5.55 -9.62
N LEU A 224 -4.94 6.44 -9.46
CA LEU A 224 -5.04 7.36 -8.35
C LEU A 224 -5.98 6.74 -7.32
N LEU A 225 -5.65 6.87 -6.04
CA LEU A 225 -6.54 6.50 -4.95
C LEU A 225 -7.15 7.75 -4.36
N GLU A 226 -8.39 7.62 -3.88
CA GLU A 226 -9.05 8.69 -3.16
C GLU A 226 -8.34 8.95 -1.82
N ALA A 227 -8.14 10.24 -1.50
CA ALA A 227 -7.60 10.70 -0.22
C ALA A 227 -8.74 11.27 0.66
N SER A 228 -9.66 10.41 1.09
CA SER A 228 -10.86 10.83 1.83
C SER A 228 -10.50 11.57 3.13
N GLY A 229 -11.07 12.77 3.34
CA GLY A 229 -10.74 13.61 4.49
C GLY A 229 -9.45 14.43 4.32
N TRP A 230 -8.91 14.51 3.10
CA TRP A 230 -7.95 15.54 2.73
C TRP A 230 -8.68 16.86 2.54
N GLU A 231 -8.16 17.91 3.17
CA GLU A 231 -8.74 19.25 3.13
C GLU A 231 -7.63 20.28 3.25
N PHE A 232 -7.90 21.49 2.78
CA PHE A 232 -7.03 22.64 2.99
C PHE A 232 -7.87 23.89 3.28
N SER A 233 -7.25 24.84 3.95
CA SER A 233 -7.77 26.20 4.14
C SER A 233 -6.68 27.19 3.79
N ASP A 234 -7.09 28.37 3.33
CA ASP A 234 -6.20 29.48 3.04
C ASP A 234 -6.79 30.76 3.60
N THR A 235 -6.00 31.45 4.42
CA THR A 235 -6.34 32.78 4.92
C THR A 235 -5.65 33.79 4.01
N LEU A 236 -6.44 34.59 3.30
CA LEU A 236 -5.88 35.62 2.43
C LEU A 236 -5.08 36.64 3.26
N PRO A 237 -3.89 37.07 2.78
CA PRO A 237 -3.19 38.19 3.36
C PRO A 237 -4.08 39.43 3.52
N ALA A 238 -3.84 40.21 4.57
CA ALA A 238 -4.54 41.47 4.77
C ALA A 238 -4.45 42.37 3.52
N GLY A 239 -5.57 42.97 3.12
CA GLY A 239 -5.66 43.81 1.92
C GLY A 239 -6.08 43.07 0.64
N LEU A 240 -6.13 41.74 0.66
CA LEU A 240 -6.78 40.96 -0.40
C LEU A 240 -8.21 40.59 0.01
N VAL A 241 -9.14 40.74 -0.93
CA VAL A 241 -10.54 40.34 -0.80
C VAL A 241 -10.96 39.53 -2.00
N PHE A 242 -11.98 38.70 -1.83
CA PHE A 242 -12.64 38.08 -2.97
C PHE A 242 -13.31 39.16 -3.83
N ALA A 243 -13.17 39.01 -5.15
CA ALA A 243 -13.89 39.86 -6.09
C ALA A 243 -15.41 39.73 -5.87
N SER A 244 -16.14 40.82 -6.09
CA SER A 244 -17.60 40.85 -6.08
C SER A 244 -18.10 41.20 -7.49
N PRO A 245 -18.81 40.30 -8.19
CA PRO A 245 -19.22 38.96 -7.74
C PRO A 245 -18.06 37.96 -7.69
N ALA A 246 -18.14 36.98 -6.78
CA ALA A 246 -17.16 35.92 -6.67
C ALA A 246 -17.24 34.97 -7.88
N ASN A 247 -16.09 34.62 -8.45
CA ASN A 247 -15.97 33.87 -9.70
C ASN A 247 -15.21 32.54 -9.52
N ALA A 248 -15.44 31.85 -8.40
CA ALA A 248 -14.72 30.61 -8.10
C ALA A 248 -15.17 29.45 -9.01
N GLN A 249 -14.19 28.71 -9.52
CA GLN A 249 -14.38 27.55 -10.39
C GLN A 249 -13.47 26.41 -9.92
N THR A 250 -13.84 25.17 -10.24
CA THR A 250 -13.06 23.97 -9.93
C THR A 250 -13.16 22.97 -11.07
N SER A 251 -12.05 22.30 -11.38
CA SER A 251 -12.00 21.14 -12.26
C SER A 251 -12.04 19.81 -11.48
N CYS A 252 -11.88 19.84 -10.14
CA CYS A 252 -12.11 18.69 -9.28
C CYS A 252 -13.61 18.34 -9.25
N GLY A 253 -13.95 17.05 -9.18
CA GLY A 253 -15.33 16.52 -9.24
C GLY A 253 -16.32 17.20 -8.27
N GLN A 254 -17.62 17.06 -8.57
CA GLN A 254 -18.72 17.96 -8.20
C GLN A 254 -19.11 18.12 -6.70
N GLU A 255 -18.28 17.73 -5.72
CA GLU A 255 -18.56 18.06 -4.32
C GLU A 255 -17.72 19.25 -3.83
N ARG A 256 -18.32 20.44 -3.87
CA ARG A 256 -17.76 21.67 -3.31
C ARG A 256 -17.77 21.60 -1.77
N ARG A 257 -16.72 21.04 -1.17
CA ARG A 257 -16.46 21.11 0.28
C ARG A 257 -15.13 21.79 0.59
N TRP A 258 -14.90 22.98 0.06
CA TRP A 258 -13.78 23.84 0.47
C TRP A 258 -14.33 25.16 1.01
N ALA A 259 -13.75 25.63 2.11
CA ALA A 259 -14.07 26.91 2.74
C ALA A 259 -12.84 27.82 2.64
N LEU A 260 -12.94 28.88 1.85
CA LEU A 260 -11.97 29.97 1.88
C LEU A 260 -12.47 31.03 2.85
N VAL A 261 -11.62 31.45 3.79
CA VAL A 261 -11.95 32.46 4.79
C VAL A 261 -11.19 33.74 4.44
N ALA A 262 -11.92 34.78 4.03
CA ALA A 262 -11.36 36.12 3.98
C ALA A 262 -11.29 36.69 5.41
N PRO A 263 -10.24 37.44 5.78
CA PRO A 263 -10.24 38.17 7.04
C PRO A 263 -11.45 39.11 7.09
N MET A 264 -12.21 39.08 8.20
CA MET A 264 -13.21 40.10 8.50
C MET A 264 -12.47 41.43 8.72
N PHE A 265 -12.93 42.47 8.03
CA PHE A 265 -12.44 43.83 8.20
C PHE A 265 -12.76 44.37 9.60
#